data_AF-A0A7J0GNU1-F1
#
_entry.id   AF-A0A7J0GNU1-F1
#
_cell.length_a   1.000
_cell.length_b   1.000
_cell.length_c   1.000
_cell.angle_alpha   90.00
_cell.angle_beta   90.00
_cell.angle_gamma   90.00
#
_symmetry.space_group_name_H-M   'P 1'
#
loop_
_entity.id
_entity.type
_entity.pdbx_description
1 polymer ?
#
loop_
_entity_poly.entity_id
_entity_poly.type
_entity_poly.pdbx_seq_one_letter_code
_entity_poly.pdbx_strand_id
1 'polypeptide(L)'
;MKRAVFGISCTMAPNGLCDNYEHCGPNGICRINSATICMCLKGFTPKFPQEWEAPNWSNGCVRSVPLDCQDGEGFVKVAQVKLPDLLEFRQNTSMSLKECKQECLKMCSCIAYATSNISDGSGCSMWFDTRKFLHGESQQDFYICLASVMG
;
A
#
# COMPACT_ATOMS: atom_id res chain seq x y z
N MET A 1 -1.98 -54.08 -8.15
CA MET A 1 -1.33 -52.78 -8.44
C MET A 1 -2.42 -51.72 -8.59
N LYS A 2 -2.75 -50.98 -7.54
CA LYS A 2 -3.68 -49.83 -7.63
C LYS A 2 -2.83 -48.57 -7.57
N ARG A 3 -2.80 -47.79 -8.65
CA ARG A 3 -2.17 -46.46 -8.66
C ARG A 3 -2.99 -45.56 -7.75
N ALA A 4 -2.38 -45.08 -6.67
CA ALA A 4 -2.91 -43.94 -5.93
C ALA A 4 -2.59 -42.68 -6.75
N VAL A 5 -3.60 -42.08 -7.35
CA VAL A 5 -3.52 -40.70 -7.84
C VAL A 5 -3.77 -39.82 -6.63
N PHE A 6 -2.71 -39.25 -6.06
CA PHE A 6 -2.87 -38.15 -5.09
C PHE A 6 -3.36 -36.93 -5.87
N GLY A 7 -4.68 -36.79 -5.98
CA GLY A 7 -5.28 -35.55 -6.44
C GLY A 7 -4.90 -34.45 -5.47
N ILE A 8 -4.19 -33.43 -5.95
CA ILE A 8 -3.97 -32.19 -5.20
C ILE A 8 -5.36 -31.57 -5.03
N SER A 9 -5.97 -31.75 -3.87
CA SER A 9 -7.16 -31.01 -3.50
C SER A 9 -6.71 -29.58 -3.25
N CYS A 10 -6.95 -28.70 -4.22
CA CYS A 10 -6.87 -27.27 -4.03
C CYS A 10 -8.07 -26.88 -3.14
N THR A 11 -7.96 -27.13 -1.84
CA THR A 11 -8.85 -26.49 -0.88
C THR A 11 -8.42 -25.04 -0.84
N MET A 12 -9.11 -24.19 -1.58
CA MET A 12 -9.17 -22.77 -1.24
C MET A 12 -9.76 -22.72 0.16
N ALA A 13 -8.89 -22.73 1.18
CA ALA A 13 -9.31 -22.27 2.49
C ALA A 13 -9.76 -20.82 2.26
N PRO A 14 -11.03 -20.47 2.53
CA PRO A 14 -11.42 -19.09 2.45
C PRO A 14 -10.75 -18.39 3.65
N ASN A 15 -9.53 -17.89 3.46
CA ASN A 15 -9.06 -16.75 4.23
C ASN A 15 -9.76 -15.47 3.71
N GLY A 16 -11.05 -15.61 3.38
CA GLY A 16 -11.78 -14.81 2.40
C GLY A 16 -12.23 -13.43 2.88
N LEU A 17 -11.84 -13.03 4.09
CA LEU A 17 -12.15 -11.69 4.59
C LEU A 17 -11.28 -10.63 3.91
N CYS A 18 -9.99 -10.93 3.76
CA CYS A 18 -9.04 -9.99 3.17
C CYS A 18 -8.80 -10.21 1.67
N ASP A 19 -9.18 -11.37 1.11
CA ASP A 19 -9.14 -11.62 -0.34
C ASP A 19 -10.05 -10.65 -1.11
N ASN A 20 -11.10 -10.14 -0.45
CA ASN A 20 -11.96 -9.10 -1.00
C ASN A 20 -11.29 -7.73 -0.91
N TYR A 21 -11.01 -7.18 -2.08
CA TYR A 21 -10.26 -5.93 -2.32
C TYR A 21 -10.84 -4.68 -1.63
N GLU A 22 -12.05 -4.74 -1.05
CA GLU A 22 -12.76 -3.57 -0.52
C GLU A 22 -13.07 -3.64 0.98
N HIS A 23 -12.60 -4.66 1.70
CA HIS A 23 -13.01 -4.88 3.09
C HIS A 23 -12.62 -3.73 4.05
N CYS A 24 -11.42 -3.15 3.89
CA CYS A 24 -10.89 -2.10 4.79
C CYS A 24 -10.99 -0.68 4.26
N GLY A 25 -11.68 -0.48 3.13
CA GLY A 25 -11.79 0.82 2.46
C GLY A 25 -10.43 1.41 2.01
N PRO A 26 -10.44 2.63 1.44
CA PRO A 26 -9.23 3.29 0.96
C PRO A 26 -8.17 3.51 2.06
N ASN A 27 -6.88 3.37 1.73
CA ASN A 27 -5.76 3.55 2.67
C ASN A 27 -5.79 2.62 3.92
N GLY A 28 -6.64 1.60 3.92
CA GLY A 28 -6.72 0.57 4.95
C GLY A 28 -5.95 -0.69 4.55
N ILE A 29 -5.28 -1.31 5.53
CA ILE A 29 -4.59 -2.60 5.40
C ILE A 29 -5.45 -3.66 6.07
N CYS A 30 -5.75 -4.74 5.34
CA CYS A 30 -6.44 -5.91 5.86
C CYS A 30 -5.45 -6.98 6.32
N ARG A 31 -5.50 -7.38 7.59
CA ARG A 31 -4.67 -8.42 8.19
C ARG A 31 -5.53 -9.32 9.09
N ILE A 32 -5.63 -10.60 8.74
CA ILE A 32 -6.48 -11.57 9.46
C ILE A 32 -5.89 -11.93 10.83
N ASN A 33 -4.56 -11.86 10.97
CA ASN A 33 -3.84 -12.27 12.18
C ASN A 33 -3.53 -11.10 13.15
N SER A 34 -4.11 -9.91 12.96
CA SER A 34 -3.96 -8.78 13.89
C SER A 34 -5.15 -8.63 14.83
N ALA A 35 -4.94 -7.96 15.96
CA ALA A 35 -5.99 -7.65 16.95
C ALA A 35 -7.20 -6.89 16.36
N THR A 36 -7.00 -6.22 15.21
CA THR A 36 -8.04 -5.57 14.42
C THR A 36 -7.85 -6.00 12.97
N ILE A 37 -8.94 -6.38 12.27
CA ILE A 37 -8.88 -6.86 10.88
C ILE A 37 -8.39 -5.77 9.94
N CYS A 38 -8.85 -4.53 10.15
CA CYS A 38 -8.47 -3.37 9.37
C CYS A 38 -7.66 -2.38 10.20
N MET A 39 -6.56 -1.90 9.63
CA MET A 39 -5.71 -0.85 10.22
C MET A 39 -5.37 0.21 9.17
N CYS A 40 -5.26 1.47 9.57
CA CYS A 40 -4.81 2.52 8.66
C CYS A 40 -3.32 2.37 8.35
N LEU A 41 -2.93 2.77 7.14
CA LEU A 41 -1.53 2.99 6.80
C LEU A 41 -0.87 3.96 7.80
N LYS A 42 0.44 3.78 8.04
CA LYS A 42 1.18 4.71 8.90
C LYS A 42 1.07 6.14 8.33
N GLY A 43 0.71 7.10 9.18
CA GLY A 43 0.44 8.49 8.78
C GLY A 43 -0.99 8.76 8.29
N PHE A 44 -1.88 7.76 8.42
CA PHE A 44 -3.31 7.88 8.14
C PHE A 44 -4.13 7.59 9.40
N THR A 45 -5.33 8.16 9.46
CA THR A 45 -6.32 7.97 10.52
C THR A 45 -7.69 7.63 9.92
N PRO A 46 -8.58 6.95 10.68
CA PRO A 46 -9.91 6.63 10.19
C PRO A 46 -10.66 7.90 9.76
N LYS A 47 -11.30 7.87 8.58
CA LYS A 47 -12.11 9.00 8.12
C LYS A 47 -13.25 9.32 9.08
N PHE A 48 -13.86 8.27 9.64
CA PHE A 48 -14.90 8.35 10.65
C PHE A 48 -14.55 7.42 11.82
N PRO A 49 -13.96 7.95 12.91
CA PRO A 49 -13.53 7.12 14.05
C PRO A 49 -14.66 6.28 14.67
N GLN A 50 -15.87 6.85 14.75
CA GLN A 50 -17.06 6.18 15.30
C GLN A 50 -17.47 4.95 14.48
N GLU A 51 -17.37 5.03 13.14
CA GLU A 51 -17.64 3.89 12.26
C GLU A 51 -16.55 2.83 12.38
N TRP A 52 -15.30 3.26 12.52
CA TRP A 52 -14.13 2.39 12.66
C TRP A 52 -14.19 1.54 13.94
N GLU A 53 -14.69 2.13 15.04
CA GLU A 53 -14.96 1.45 16.31
C GLU A 53 -16.18 0.51 16.25
N ALA A 54 -17.10 0.75 15.30
CA ALA A 54 -18.30 -0.04 15.02
C ALA A 54 -18.09 -1.06 13.87
N PRO A 55 -16.90 -1.68 13.78
CA PRO A 55 -16.37 -2.45 12.64
C PRO A 55 -16.80 -2.07 11.22
N ASN A 56 -17.06 -0.79 10.94
CA ASN A 56 -17.38 -0.31 9.60
C ASN A 56 -16.17 0.45 9.02
N TRP A 57 -15.42 -0.23 8.15
CA TRP A 57 -14.18 0.28 7.55
C TRP A 57 -14.36 0.77 6.11
N SER A 58 -15.58 0.77 5.59
CA SER A 58 -15.88 1.09 4.18
C SER A 58 -15.38 2.47 3.73
N ASN A 59 -15.43 3.45 4.63
CA ASN A 59 -14.94 4.80 4.41
C ASN A 59 -13.41 4.94 4.46
N GLY A 60 -12.71 3.91 4.92
CA GLY A 60 -11.25 3.83 4.96
C GLY A 60 -10.60 4.90 5.84
N CYS A 61 -9.38 5.25 5.46
CA CYS A 61 -8.51 6.17 6.17
C CYS A 61 -8.15 7.39 5.31
N VAL A 62 -7.90 8.51 5.98
CA VAL A 62 -7.42 9.76 5.41
C VAL A 62 -6.06 10.10 5.99
N ARG A 63 -5.28 10.92 5.28
CA ARG A 63 -3.98 11.38 5.79
C ARG A 63 -4.19 12.12 7.10
N SER A 64 -3.38 11.80 8.11
CA SER A 64 -3.45 12.50 9.41
C SER A 64 -2.99 13.95 9.31
N VAL A 65 -2.05 14.22 8.39
CA VAL A 65 -1.55 15.56 8.09
C VAL A 65 -1.63 15.76 6.57
N PRO A 66 -2.24 16.86 6.08
CA PRO A 66 -2.22 17.21 4.67
C PRO A 66 -0.80 17.31 4.14
N LEU A 67 -0.61 16.91 2.88
CA LEU A 67 0.62 17.22 2.16
C LEU A 67 0.64 18.71 1.84
N ASP A 68 1.74 19.36 2.15
CA ASP A 68 2.05 20.72 1.75
C ASP A 68 3.38 20.60 1.03
N CYS A 69 3.36 20.72 -0.31
CA CYS A 69 4.52 20.51 -1.20
C CYS A 69 5.70 21.50 -0.94
N GLN A 70 5.64 22.25 0.15
CA GLN A 70 6.73 23.04 0.69
C GLN A 70 7.77 22.16 1.39
N ASP A 71 8.91 22.76 1.72
CA ASP A 71 10.00 22.09 2.40
C ASP A 71 9.54 21.44 3.72
N GLY A 72 9.70 20.11 3.83
CA GLY A 72 9.30 19.34 5.02
C GLY A 72 8.67 17.98 4.71
N GLU A 73 8.34 17.68 3.46
CA GLU A 73 7.78 16.38 3.10
C GLU A 73 8.84 15.26 3.08
N GLY A 74 8.47 14.11 3.64
CA GLY A 74 9.34 12.95 3.78
C GLY A 74 8.67 11.69 3.23
N PHE A 75 9.48 10.67 2.95
CA PHE A 75 8.95 9.37 2.56
C PHE A 75 9.11 8.36 3.68
N VAL A 76 8.03 7.66 3.99
CA VAL A 76 8.04 6.54 4.92
C VAL A 76 7.94 5.24 4.14
N LYS A 77 8.86 4.32 4.48
CA LYS A 77 8.84 2.96 3.97
C LYS A 77 7.66 2.20 4.56
N VAL A 78 6.84 1.63 3.68
CA VAL A 78 5.74 0.73 3.99
C VAL A 78 6.09 -0.62 3.37
N ALA A 79 6.35 -1.60 4.23
CA ALA A 79 6.71 -2.94 3.82
C ALA A 79 5.47 -3.79 3.57
N GLN A 80 5.56 -4.67 2.58
CA GLN A 80 4.58 -5.73 2.34
C GLN A 80 3.16 -5.26 2.13
N VAL A 81 2.99 -4.27 1.24
CA VAL A 81 1.68 -3.79 0.81
C VAL A 81 1.60 -3.94 -0.71
N LYS A 82 0.51 -4.47 -1.25
CA LYS A 82 0.28 -4.45 -2.70
C LYS A 82 -0.19 -3.05 -3.12
N LEU A 83 0.30 -2.54 -4.24
CA LEU A 83 -0.26 -1.33 -4.84
C LEU A 83 -1.38 -1.70 -5.81
N PRO A 84 -2.42 -0.86 -5.95
CA PRO A 84 -3.50 -1.18 -6.86
C PRO A 84 -3.06 -1.15 -8.31
N ASP A 85 -3.52 -2.16 -9.02
CA ASP A 85 -3.29 -2.40 -10.45
C ASP A 85 -3.85 -1.30 -11.37
N LEU A 86 -4.62 -0.33 -10.85
CA LEU A 86 -5.38 0.68 -11.60
C LEU A 86 -4.96 2.14 -11.34
N LEU A 87 -3.83 2.38 -10.71
CA LEU A 87 -3.36 3.75 -10.47
C LEU A 87 -2.60 4.30 -11.69
N GLU A 88 -2.71 5.60 -11.92
CA GLU A 88 -1.75 6.29 -12.81
C GLU A 88 -0.35 6.20 -12.18
N PHE A 89 0.54 5.50 -12.87
CA PHE A 89 1.93 5.39 -12.48
C PHE A 89 2.85 5.71 -13.65
N ARG A 90 4.02 6.27 -13.34
CA ARG A 90 5.14 6.39 -14.29
C ARG A 90 6.19 5.36 -13.93
N GLN A 91 6.70 4.67 -14.94
CA GLN A 91 7.79 3.72 -14.79
C GLN A 91 9.03 4.20 -15.55
N ASN A 92 10.20 4.01 -14.94
CA ASN A 92 11.49 4.23 -15.57
C ASN A 92 12.44 3.12 -15.12
N THR A 93 12.83 2.23 -16.02
CA THR A 93 13.67 1.06 -15.71
C THR A 93 15.15 1.40 -15.54
N SER A 94 15.59 2.58 -15.98
CA SER A 94 16.99 3.01 -15.90
C SER A 94 17.34 3.73 -14.59
N MET A 95 16.33 4.23 -13.87
CA MET A 95 16.53 4.98 -12.63
C MET A 95 16.83 4.06 -11.44
N SER A 96 17.75 4.50 -10.59
CA SER A 96 17.94 3.93 -9.25
C SER A 96 16.83 4.35 -8.29
N LEU A 97 16.65 3.61 -7.19
CA LEU A 97 15.71 3.98 -6.13
C LEU A 97 15.99 5.37 -5.54
N LYS A 98 17.26 5.78 -5.48
CA LYS A 98 17.65 7.11 -4.99
C LYS A 98 17.21 8.22 -5.94
N GLU A 99 17.42 8.03 -7.24
CA GLU A 99 16.95 8.97 -8.27
C GLU A 99 15.42 9.03 -8.29
N CYS A 100 14.77 7.88 -8.14
CA CYS A 100 13.31 7.77 -8.04
C CYS A 100 12.75 8.64 -6.91
N LYS A 101 13.38 8.62 -5.73
CA LYS A 101 13.02 9.51 -4.61
C LYS A 101 13.17 10.99 -5.00
N GLN A 102 14.28 11.35 -5.64
CA GLN A 102 14.54 12.76 -6.00
C GLN A 102 13.58 13.27 -7.07
N GLU A 103 13.25 12.45 -8.07
CA GLU A 103 12.27 12.81 -9.10
C GLU A 103 10.87 12.94 -8.50
N CYS A 104 10.48 12.04 -7.60
CA CYS A 104 9.20 12.12 -6.91
C CYS A 104 9.10 13.41 -6.06
N LEU A 105 10.15 13.77 -5.33
CA LEU A 105 10.20 15.02 -4.54
C LEU A 105 10.06 16.30 -5.39
N LYS A 106 10.44 16.27 -6.67
CA LYS A 106 10.28 17.43 -7.58
C LYS A 106 8.83 17.62 -8.04
N MET A 107 7.97 16.62 -7.83
CA MET A 107 6.62 16.58 -8.34
C MET A 107 5.65 16.56 -7.15
N CYS A 108 4.99 17.69 -6.86
CA CYS A 108 3.99 17.77 -5.78
C CYS A 108 2.88 16.72 -5.87
N SER A 109 2.59 16.26 -7.09
CA SER A 109 1.59 15.23 -7.34
C SER A 109 2.11 13.82 -7.05
N CYS A 110 3.42 13.61 -6.92
CA CYS A 110 3.99 12.30 -6.63
C CYS A 110 3.87 12.01 -5.14
N ILE A 111 3.17 10.93 -4.82
CA ILE A 111 2.84 10.58 -3.44
C ILE A 111 3.41 9.24 -3.00
N ALA A 112 3.94 8.45 -3.93
CA ALA A 112 4.61 7.21 -3.62
C ALA A 112 5.59 6.81 -4.72
N TYR A 113 6.62 6.05 -4.33
CA TYR A 113 7.54 5.42 -5.28
C TYR A 113 8.04 4.05 -4.78
N ALA A 114 8.57 3.23 -5.68
CA ALA A 114 9.20 1.95 -5.38
C ALA A 114 10.15 1.51 -6.49
N THR A 115 11.00 0.53 -6.18
CA THR A 115 11.76 -0.19 -7.21
C THR A 115 10.79 -0.90 -8.15
N SER A 116 11.02 -0.89 -9.46
CA SER A 116 10.17 -1.64 -10.39
C SER A 116 10.63 -3.08 -10.61
N ASN A 117 11.91 -3.36 -10.40
CA ASN A 117 12.50 -4.70 -10.46
C ASN A 117 13.01 -5.07 -9.05
N ILE A 118 12.43 -6.13 -8.49
CA ILE A 118 12.78 -6.60 -7.14
C ILE A 118 14.08 -7.42 -7.17
N SER A 119 14.37 -8.09 -8.29
CA SER A 119 15.48 -9.03 -8.42
C SER A 119 16.86 -8.36 -8.30
N ASP A 120 17.00 -7.15 -8.87
CA ASP A 120 18.24 -6.38 -8.88
C ASP A 120 18.10 -5.00 -8.21
N GLY A 121 16.91 -4.67 -7.70
CA GLY A 121 16.62 -3.38 -7.07
C GLY A 121 16.64 -2.20 -8.04
N SER A 122 16.48 -2.45 -9.34
CA SER A 122 16.54 -1.43 -10.39
C SER A 122 15.18 -0.94 -10.85
N GLY A 123 15.21 0.24 -11.48
CA GLY A 123 14.05 0.91 -12.00
C GLY A 123 13.20 1.56 -10.92
N CYS A 124 12.23 2.34 -11.38
CA CYS A 124 11.46 3.26 -10.60
C CYS A 124 10.01 3.21 -11.07
N SER A 125 9.09 3.04 -10.13
CA SER A 125 7.66 3.28 -10.34
C SER A 125 7.24 4.40 -9.41
N MET A 126 6.56 5.41 -9.93
CA MET A 126 6.03 6.57 -9.19
C MET A 126 4.52 6.66 -9.36
N TRP A 127 3.80 6.93 -8.28
CA TRP A 127 2.35 7.03 -8.26
C TRP A 127 1.89 8.45 -7.93
N PHE A 128 0.81 8.87 -8.58
CA PHE A 128 0.27 10.24 -8.48
C PHE A 128 -1.14 10.32 -7.89
N ASP A 129 -1.75 9.18 -7.55
CA ASP A 129 -3.04 9.12 -6.87
C ASP A 129 -3.08 8.08 -5.74
N THR A 130 -3.39 8.51 -4.51
CA THR A 130 -3.48 7.64 -3.31
C THR A 130 -4.87 7.01 -3.17
N ARG A 131 -5.82 7.33 -4.07
CA ARG A 131 -7.25 7.03 -3.86
C ARG A 131 -7.55 5.55 -3.69
N LYS A 132 -6.61 4.66 -3.96
CA LYS A 132 -6.70 3.23 -3.66
C LYS A 132 -5.30 2.80 -3.20
N PHE A 133 -5.15 2.25 -2.00
CA PHE A 133 -4.04 1.35 -1.64
C PHE A 133 -4.74 0.09 -1.18
N LEU A 134 -4.43 -1.04 -1.79
CA LEU A 134 -5.26 -2.24 -1.63
C LEU A 134 -4.40 -3.45 -1.33
N HIS A 135 -4.76 -4.09 -0.21
CA HIS A 135 -4.53 -5.47 0.21
C HIS A 135 -3.35 -6.27 -0.38
N GLY A 136 -2.52 -6.81 0.52
CA GLY A 136 -1.74 -8.02 0.28
C GLY A 136 -0.35 -7.95 0.93
N GLU A 137 0.12 -9.06 1.48
CA GLU A 137 1.53 -9.27 1.78
C GLU A 137 2.30 -9.28 0.44
N SER A 138 2.80 -8.12 0.02
CA SER A 138 3.73 -8.04 -1.10
C SER A 138 5.14 -8.39 -0.61
N GLN A 139 5.99 -8.96 -1.46
CA GLN A 139 7.44 -9.02 -1.16
C GLN A 139 8.14 -7.66 -1.42
N GLN A 140 7.40 -6.69 -1.95
CA GLN A 140 7.93 -5.39 -2.36
C GLN A 140 7.66 -4.32 -1.29
N ASP A 141 8.68 -3.51 -1.08
CA ASP A 141 8.59 -2.33 -0.23
C ASP A 141 8.19 -1.10 -1.05
N PHE A 142 7.30 -0.29 -0.50
CA PHE A 142 6.84 0.96 -1.09
C PHE A 142 7.22 2.13 -0.20
N TYR A 143 7.44 3.30 -0.80
CA TYR A 143 7.73 4.53 -0.08
C TYR A 143 6.58 5.50 -0.32
N ILE A 144 5.85 5.87 0.74
CA ILE A 144 4.71 6.79 0.65
C ILE A 144 5.14 8.15 1.20
N CYS A 145 4.86 9.22 0.45
CA CYS A 145 5.08 10.59 0.87
C CYS A 145 4.14 10.90 2.03
N LEU A 146 4.67 11.38 3.14
CA LEU A 146 3.95 11.88 4.31
C LEU A 146 4.51 13.27 4.65
N ALA A 147 3.65 14.16 5.11
CA ALA A 147 4.13 15.42 5.68
C ALA A 147 4.92 15.12 6.96
N SER A 148 6.07 15.77 7.15
CA SER A 148 6.76 15.72 8.45
C SER A 148 6.04 16.63 9.42
N VAL A 149 5.66 16.09 10.58
CA VAL A 149 5.40 16.95 11.73
C VAL A 149 6.76 17.42 12.20
N MET A 150 7.14 18.67 11.90
CA MET A 150 8.26 19.31 12.59
C MET A 150 7.90 19.31 14.07
N GLY A 151 8.60 18.48 14.85
CA GLY A 151 8.63 18.54 16.30
C GLY A 151 9.71 19.52 16.75
#